data_AF-A0A8X6QXN2-F1
#
_entry.id   AF-A0A8X6QXN2-F1
#
_cell.length_a   1.000
_cell.length_b   1.000
_cell.length_c   1.000
_cell.angle_alpha   90.00
_cell.angle_beta   90.00
_cell.angle_gamma   90.00
#
_symmetry.space_group_name_H-M   'P 1'
#
loop_
_entity.id
_entity.type
_entity.pdbx_description
1 polymer ?
#
loop_
_entity_poly.entity_id
_entity_poly.type
_entity_poly.pdbx_seq_one_letter_code
_entity_poly.pdbx_strand_id
1 'polypeptide(L)'
;MADTKLYDLLGVTRHATDTEIKKAYRKLAKEYHPDKNPTEGEKFKEISFAYEVLSDPKKREIYDRSGIKGIQGGGDGGMAADDLFSHLFGGGLFGMGMGMGGSRRRKRGEDTVYPLKVTLEDLYNGKTSKLNLNKTVICKACDGLGGRAGAVNRCSACQGRGIKVSYRQLGPGMVQHMQSACSDCNGEVKSDKLNNNRSRFLELDKKKFRVTLEDLYNGKTSKLNLNKTVICKACDGLGGRAGAVNRCSACQGRGIKVSYRQLGPGMVQHMQSACSDCNGEGEVLNERDRCKVCKGKKIVQETKRLEVHVDKGMVDGQKIYFRGDGNQQPGVEPGDVIIVLQQLPNERFQRDGCDLYMTHSLALVEALCGFCLIIKHLDGRDLVVRQVPGEVIQPGCIKGVAHEGMPIYKNPFEKGNLYIKFSITFPENQFTDVNNLKILERLLPPRPVFEMPTGDNVEEADLHDYDPDAYRGAGSSRSEAYDSEDEDRCRGPGVQCAHQ
;
A
#
# COMPACT_ATOMS: atom_id res chain seq x y z
N MET A 1 23.36 34.52 -32.74
CA MET A 1 24.25 33.37 -32.48
C MET A 1 23.40 32.27 -31.87
N ALA A 2 23.55 31.02 -32.31
CA ALA A 2 22.80 29.91 -31.73
C ALA A 2 23.21 29.72 -30.26
N ASP A 3 22.24 29.49 -29.40
CA ASP A 3 22.46 29.29 -27.96
C ASP A 3 23.19 27.96 -27.73
N THR A 4 24.40 28.00 -27.16
CA THR A 4 25.21 26.79 -26.87
C THR A 4 25.17 26.37 -25.40
N LYS A 5 24.45 27.11 -24.55
CA LYS A 5 24.52 26.95 -23.09
C LYS A 5 24.28 25.53 -22.59
N LEU A 6 23.32 24.80 -23.15
CA LEU A 6 23.03 23.42 -22.72
C LEU A 6 24.10 22.43 -23.17
N TYR A 7 24.74 22.68 -24.32
CA TYR A 7 25.87 21.88 -24.79
C TYR A 7 27.12 22.14 -23.94
N ASP A 8 27.36 23.41 -23.59
CA ASP A 8 28.46 23.85 -22.73
C ASP A 8 28.31 23.27 -21.30
N LEU A 9 27.08 23.23 -20.75
CA LEU A 9 26.78 22.62 -19.45
C LEU A 9 27.09 21.11 -19.40
N LEU A 10 26.87 20.39 -20.50
CA LEU A 10 27.22 18.98 -20.62
C LEU A 10 28.67 18.76 -21.08
N GLY A 11 29.41 19.82 -21.43
CA GLY A 11 30.77 19.73 -21.95
C GLY A 11 30.86 19.00 -23.29
N VAL A 12 29.84 19.14 -24.14
CA VAL A 12 29.76 18.48 -25.46
C VAL A 12 29.59 19.53 -26.56
N THR A 13 29.95 19.18 -27.80
CA THR A 13 29.78 20.10 -28.94
C THR A 13 28.32 20.10 -29.42
N ARG A 14 27.91 21.14 -30.15
CA ARG A 14 26.56 21.24 -30.74
C ARG A 14 26.24 20.09 -31.71
N HIS A 15 27.27 19.52 -32.34
CA HIS A 15 27.15 18.37 -33.24
C HIS A 15 27.31 17.01 -32.53
N ALA A 16 27.35 17.00 -31.19
CA ALA A 16 27.49 15.76 -30.43
C ALA A 16 26.36 14.78 -30.73
N THR A 17 26.71 13.51 -30.85
CA THR A 17 25.74 12.43 -31.03
C THR A 17 24.98 12.18 -29.72
N ASP A 18 23.79 11.58 -29.80
CA ASP A 18 22.99 11.24 -28.61
C ASP A 18 23.77 10.33 -27.63
N THR A 19 24.69 9.51 -28.17
CA THR A 19 25.55 8.65 -27.37
C THR A 19 26.57 9.44 -26.56
N GLU A 20 27.13 10.52 -27.12
CA GLU A 20 28.09 11.41 -26.46
C GLU A 20 27.40 12.27 -25.40
N ILE A 21 26.21 12.81 -25.71
CA ILE A 21 25.36 13.56 -24.77
C ILE A 21 25.02 12.68 -23.55
N LYS A 22 24.61 11.44 -23.80
CA LYS A 22 24.29 10.47 -22.73
C LYS A 22 25.51 10.07 -21.91
N LYS A 23 26.67 9.92 -22.54
CA LYS A 23 27.93 9.59 -21.85
C LYS A 23 28.39 10.75 -20.97
N ALA A 24 28.29 11.97 -21.46
CA ALA A 24 28.62 13.19 -20.72
C ALA A 24 27.69 13.39 -19.51
N TYR A 25 26.38 13.25 -19.70
CA TYR A 25 25.41 13.31 -18.60
C TYR A 25 25.71 12.27 -17.51
N ARG A 26 25.98 11.01 -17.87
CA ARG A 26 26.30 9.97 -16.87
C ARG A 26 27.56 10.29 -16.06
N LYS A 27 28.55 10.92 -16.68
CA LYS A 27 29.79 11.33 -16.00
C LYS A 27 29.48 12.42 -14.97
N LEU A 28 28.81 13.48 -15.41
CA LEU A 28 28.46 14.64 -14.57
C LEU A 28 27.43 14.29 -13.49
N ALA A 29 26.43 13.46 -13.79
CA ALA A 29 25.43 13.01 -12.82
C ALA A 29 26.03 12.13 -11.70
N LYS A 30 27.12 11.41 -11.97
CA LYS A 30 27.85 10.63 -10.95
C LYS A 30 28.72 11.53 -10.07
N GLU A 31 29.24 12.61 -10.63
CA GLU A 31 30.11 13.59 -9.97
C GLU A 31 29.29 14.55 -9.08
N TYR A 32 28.18 15.05 -9.58
CA TYR A 32 27.31 16.02 -8.87
C TYR A 32 26.09 15.36 -8.20
N HIS A 33 26.13 14.06 -7.94
CA HIS A 33 25.01 13.36 -7.28
C HIS A 33 24.77 13.94 -5.88
N PRO A 34 23.52 14.24 -5.47
CA PRO A 34 23.22 14.87 -4.17
C PRO A 34 23.70 14.05 -2.97
N ASP A 35 23.73 12.72 -3.08
CA ASP A 35 24.27 11.85 -2.02
C ASP A 35 25.79 12.00 -1.81
N LYS A 36 26.54 12.45 -2.83
CA LYS A 36 28.00 12.61 -2.77
C LYS A 36 28.44 14.06 -2.59
N ASN A 37 27.69 14.99 -3.17
CA ASN A 37 27.96 16.43 -3.13
C ASN A 37 26.67 17.20 -2.79
N PRO A 38 26.22 17.17 -1.52
CA PRO A 38 24.96 17.79 -1.10
C PRO A 38 24.94 19.33 -1.22
N THR A 39 26.10 19.97 -1.33
CA THR A 39 26.24 21.43 -1.52
C THR A 39 26.12 21.88 -2.98
N GLU A 40 26.18 20.98 -3.94
CA GLU A 40 26.22 21.27 -5.39
C GLU A 40 24.94 20.80 -6.11
N GLY A 41 23.82 20.74 -5.37
CA GLY A 41 22.53 20.27 -5.88
C GLY A 41 21.96 21.13 -7.01
N GLU A 42 22.36 22.39 -7.14
CA GLU A 42 21.94 23.29 -8.23
C GLU A 42 22.56 22.87 -9.57
N LYS A 43 23.87 22.58 -9.61
CA LYS A 43 24.55 22.08 -10.81
C LYS A 43 23.93 20.77 -11.31
N PHE A 44 23.55 19.88 -10.39
CA PHE A 44 22.88 18.63 -10.75
C PHE A 44 21.53 18.85 -11.46
N LYS A 45 20.77 19.87 -11.04
CA LYS A 45 19.50 20.24 -11.67
C LYS A 45 19.73 20.79 -13.08
N GLU A 46 20.73 21.64 -13.26
CA GLU A 46 21.11 22.20 -14.57
C GLU A 46 21.57 21.12 -15.55
N ILE A 47 22.43 20.20 -15.09
CA ILE A 47 22.91 19.05 -15.88
C ILE A 47 21.75 18.13 -16.29
N SER A 48 20.79 17.93 -15.39
CA SER A 48 19.60 17.10 -15.66
C SER A 48 18.67 17.77 -16.67
N PHE A 49 18.48 19.10 -16.56
CA PHE A 49 17.68 19.86 -17.53
C PHE A 49 18.33 19.87 -18.91
N ALA A 50 19.64 20.09 -18.99
CA ALA A 50 20.38 20.04 -20.25
C ALA A 50 20.23 18.68 -20.94
N TYR A 51 20.32 17.58 -20.18
CA TYR A 51 20.08 16.25 -20.74
C TYR A 51 18.63 16.03 -21.16
N GLU A 52 17.63 16.52 -20.41
CA GLU A 52 16.22 16.39 -20.79
C GLU A 52 15.91 17.05 -22.14
N VAL A 53 16.48 18.23 -22.39
CA VAL A 53 16.28 18.97 -23.64
C VAL A 53 17.09 18.36 -24.78
N LEU A 54 18.35 18.00 -24.55
CA LEU A 54 19.25 17.51 -25.59
C LEU A 54 19.10 16.01 -25.92
N SER A 55 18.46 15.23 -25.06
CA SER A 55 18.21 13.80 -25.31
C SER A 55 16.96 13.51 -26.15
N ASP A 56 16.01 14.45 -26.22
CA ASP A 56 14.82 14.34 -27.07
C ASP A 56 15.10 15.05 -28.41
N PRO A 57 15.03 14.34 -29.56
CA PRO A 57 15.29 14.93 -30.87
C PRO A 57 14.44 16.16 -31.19
N LYS A 58 13.17 16.17 -30.75
CA LYS A 58 12.25 17.29 -31.01
C LYS A 58 12.57 18.50 -30.13
N LYS A 59 12.88 18.27 -28.85
CA LYS A 59 13.26 19.37 -27.94
C LYS A 59 14.63 19.93 -28.33
N ARG A 60 15.57 19.08 -28.72
CA ARG A 60 16.88 19.48 -29.25
C ARG A 60 16.73 20.35 -30.49
N GLU A 61 15.86 19.96 -31.42
CA GLU A 61 15.59 20.76 -32.62
C GLU A 61 14.97 22.14 -32.30
N ILE A 62 14.06 22.21 -31.33
CA ILE A 62 13.48 23.48 -30.86
C ILE A 62 14.54 24.36 -30.19
N TYR A 63 15.39 23.76 -29.36
CA TYR A 63 16.51 24.46 -28.70
C TYR A 63 17.54 24.97 -29.71
N ASP A 64 17.92 24.14 -30.68
CA ASP A 64 18.87 24.49 -31.74
C ASP A 64 18.36 25.63 -32.64
N ARG A 65 17.04 25.78 -32.75
CA ARG A 65 16.37 26.81 -33.56
C ARG A 65 16.10 28.10 -32.80
N SER A 66 15.69 28.00 -31.54
CA SER A 66 15.08 29.11 -30.78
C SER A 66 15.75 29.38 -29.43
N GLY A 67 16.81 28.65 -29.08
CA GLY A 67 17.52 28.72 -27.80
C GLY A 67 16.65 28.35 -26.60
N ILE A 68 17.11 28.69 -25.39
CA ILE A 68 16.37 28.37 -24.14
C ILE A 68 14.94 28.92 -24.18
N LYS A 69 14.74 30.10 -24.79
CA LYS A 69 13.42 30.76 -24.89
C LYS A 69 12.39 29.94 -25.67
N GLY A 70 12.82 29.13 -26.64
CA GLY A 70 11.92 28.27 -27.43
C GLY A 70 11.38 27.07 -26.65
N ILE A 71 12.11 26.61 -25.64
CA ILE A 71 11.68 25.51 -24.75
C ILE A 71 10.67 26.01 -23.71
N GLN A 72 10.65 27.32 -23.45
CA GLN A 72 9.87 27.96 -22.38
C GLN A 72 8.50 28.49 -22.84
N GLY A 73 8.05 28.13 -24.05
CA GLY A 73 6.86 28.69 -24.69
C GLY A 73 5.53 28.32 -24.04
N GLY A 74 5.07 29.15 -23.08
CA GLY A 74 3.73 29.13 -22.53
C GLY A 74 3.47 30.19 -21.45
N GLY A 75 3.83 31.46 -21.66
CA GLY A 75 3.48 32.56 -20.74
C GLY A 75 4.17 33.87 -21.06
N ASP A 76 3.37 34.90 -21.34
CA ASP A 76 3.77 36.29 -21.60
C ASP A 76 4.24 36.99 -20.31
N GLY A 77 5.30 37.80 -20.39
CA GLY A 77 5.81 38.61 -19.28
C GLY A 77 7.32 38.44 -19.03
N GLY A 78 8.11 39.46 -19.37
CA GLY A 78 9.56 39.45 -19.22
C GLY A 78 10.03 39.43 -17.76
N MET A 79 10.77 38.40 -17.38
CA MET A 79 11.72 38.37 -16.27
C MET A 79 12.90 37.44 -16.59
N ALA A 80 14.06 37.70 -15.99
CA ALA A 80 15.32 37.04 -16.29
C ALA A 80 15.29 35.54 -15.98
N ALA A 81 16.04 34.76 -16.75
CA ALA A 81 16.07 33.29 -16.70
C ALA A 81 16.51 32.72 -15.33
N ASP A 82 17.23 33.53 -14.55
CA ASP A 82 17.83 33.11 -13.27
C ASP A 82 16.78 33.07 -12.13
N ASP A 83 15.71 33.87 -12.20
CA ASP A 83 14.64 33.92 -11.18
C ASP A 83 13.51 32.90 -11.44
N LEU A 84 13.46 32.30 -12.63
CA LEU A 84 12.38 31.39 -13.03
C LEU A 84 12.68 29.92 -12.67
N PHE A 85 13.95 29.54 -12.53
CA PHE A 85 14.35 28.19 -12.13
C PHE A 85 14.13 27.95 -10.62
N SER A 86 14.30 28.99 -9.81
CA SER A 86 14.00 29.01 -8.38
C SER A 86 12.51 28.91 -8.09
N HIS A 87 11.66 29.49 -8.93
CA HIS A 87 10.20 29.49 -8.71
C HIS A 87 9.50 28.18 -9.12
N LEU A 88 10.11 27.38 -9.99
CA LEU A 88 9.55 26.11 -10.45
C LEU A 88 9.85 24.93 -9.50
N PHE A 89 11.02 24.94 -8.84
CA PHE A 89 11.48 23.85 -7.97
C PHE A 89 11.85 24.27 -6.53
N GLY A 90 11.90 25.56 -6.23
CA GLY A 90 12.21 26.13 -4.92
C GLY A 90 10.97 26.63 -4.17
N GLY A 91 10.18 25.72 -3.62
CA GLY A 91 9.51 25.95 -2.33
C GLY A 91 8.41 27.01 -2.20
N GLY A 92 7.77 27.50 -3.27
CA GLY A 92 6.77 28.59 -3.15
C GLY A 92 5.40 28.43 -3.85
N LEU A 93 5.21 27.42 -4.72
CA LEU A 93 3.98 27.33 -5.53
C LEU A 93 3.41 25.91 -5.69
N PHE A 94 4.11 24.89 -5.18
CA PHE A 94 3.65 23.49 -5.20
C PHE A 94 2.99 23.04 -3.88
N GLY A 95 2.83 23.95 -2.90
CA GLY A 95 2.44 23.65 -1.52
C GLY A 95 1.09 24.21 -1.01
N MET A 96 0.41 25.08 -1.74
CA MET A 96 -0.92 25.60 -1.35
C MET A 96 -1.74 25.95 -2.59
N GLY A 97 -3.00 25.53 -2.60
CA GLY A 97 -3.81 25.45 -3.80
C GLY A 97 -4.24 26.80 -4.37
N MET A 98 -3.71 27.13 -5.55
CA MET A 98 -4.43 27.88 -6.58
C MET A 98 -5.36 26.89 -7.31
N GLY A 99 -6.55 26.72 -6.75
CA GLY A 99 -7.65 26.02 -7.38
C GLY A 99 -8.33 26.89 -8.44
N MET A 100 -7.88 26.77 -9.69
CA MET A 100 -8.67 27.13 -10.87
C MET A 100 -8.36 26.12 -11.98
N GLY A 101 -9.30 25.21 -12.24
CA GLY A 101 -9.15 24.14 -13.24
C GLY A 101 -9.73 22.81 -12.78
N GLY A 102 -10.95 22.80 -12.24
CA GLY A 102 -11.62 21.59 -11.78
C GLY A 102 -12.02 20.65 -12.92
N SER A 103 -11.09 19.82 -13.38
CA SER A 103 -11.44 18.55 -14.03
C SER A 103 -12.07 17.64 -12.97
N ARG A 104 -13.38 17.42 -13.06
CA ARG A 104 -14.11 16.46 -12.23
C ARG A 104 -13.49 15.06 -12.42
N ARG A 105 -12.76 14.58 -11.41
CA ARG A 105 -12.45 13.16 -11.24
C ARG A 105 -13.75 12.36 -11.39
N ARG A 106 -13.85 11.52 -12.42
CA ARG A 106 -14.89 10.48 -12.47
C ARG A 106 -14.72 9.63 -11.22
N LYS A 107 -15.78 9.50 -10.41
CA LYS A 107 -15.76 8.64 -9.22
C LYS A 107 -15.55 7.19 -9.66
N ARG A 108 -14.43 6.60 -9.24
CA ARG A 108 -14.12 5.18 -9.40
C ARG A 108 -14.94 4.41 -8.36
N GLY A 109 -15.51 3.26 -8.75
CA GLY A 109 -16.12 2.34 -7.79
C GLY A 109 -15.04 1.68 -6.91
N GLU A 110 -15.40 1.30 -5.69
CA GLU A 110 -14.47 0.65 -4.76
C GLU A 110 -14.12 -0.78 -5.20
N ASP A 111 -12.88 -1.18 -4.94
CA ASP A 111 -12.39 -2.52 -5.26
C ASP A 111 -12.90 -3.52 -4.20
N THR A 112 -13.49 -4.65 -4.63
CA THR A 112 -13.93 -5.72 -3.74
C THR A 112 -12.91 -6.85 -3.72
N VAL A 113 -12.33 -7.13 -2.54
CA VAL A 113 -11.32 -8.19 -2.34
C VAL A 113 -11.96 -9.37 -1.61
N TYR A 114 -11.98 -10.55 -2.24
CA TYR A 114 -12.45 -11.78 -1.61
C TYR A 114 -11.25 -12.66 -1.20
N PRO A 115 -10.92 -12.78 0.10
CA PRO A 115 -9.87 -13.66 0.56
C PRO A 115 -10.32 -15.13 0.49
N LEU A 116 -9.72 -15.89 -0.41
CA LEU A 116 -9.86 -17.35 -0.45
C LEU A 116 -8.97 -17.98 0.63
N LYS A 117 -9.59 -18.67 1.60
CA LYS A 117 -8.86 -19.54 2.52
C LYS A 117 -8.52 -20.84 1.78
N VAL A 118 -7.23 -21.07 1.55
CA VAL A 118 -6.69 -22.29 0.94
C VAL A 118 -5.63 -22.87 1.86
N THR A 119 -5.60 -24.19 1.99
CA THR A 119 -4.56 -24.91 2.73
C THR A 119 -3.31 -25.06 1.87
N LEU A 120 -2.18 -25.41 2.49
CA LEU A 120 -0.91 -25.68 1.79
C LEU A 120 -1.05 -26.83 0.77
N GLU A 121 -1.83 -27.86 1.07
CA GLU A 121 -2.13 -28.98 0.15
C GLU A 121 -2.98 -28.57 -1.06
N ASP A 122 -3.96 -27.67 -0.88
CA ASP A 122 -4.84 -27.18 -1.96
C ASP A 122 -4.04 -26.36 -3.02
N LEU A 123 -2.94 -25.73 -2.61
CA LEU A 123 -2.01 -25.03 -3.50
C LEU A 123 -1.11 -25.99 -4.29
N TYR A 124 -0.69 -27.09 -3.67
CA TYR A 124 0.22 -28.06 -4.26
C TYR A 124 -0.46 -28.94 -5.31
N ASN A 125 -1.67 -29.39 -5.04
CA ASN A 125 -2.39 -30.33 -5.92
C ASN A 125 -3.35 -29.62 -6.90
N GLY A 126 -3.56 -28.31 -6.72
CA GLY A 126 -4.42 -27.48 -7.57
C GLY A 126 -5.91 -27.71 -7.30
N LYS A 127 -6.54 -26.77 -6.57
CA LYS A 127 -7.98 -26.80 -6.29
C LYS A 127 -8.76 -25.77 -7.10
N THR A 128 -9.80 -26.21 -7.81
CA THR A 128 -10.81 -25.32 -8.42
C THR A 128 -11.97 -25.09 -7.45
N SER A 129 -11.99 -23.93 -6.78
CA SER A 129 -13.12 -23.53 -5.93
C SER A 129 -14.17 -22.76 -6.75
N LYS A 130 -15.42 -23.26 -6.77
CA LYS A 130 -16.56 -22.53 -7.33
C LYS A 130 -17.03 -21.48 -6.32
N LEU A 131 -16.74 -20.21 -6.59
CA LEU A 131 -17.19 -19.08 -5.77
C LEU A 131 -18.59 -18.62 -6.24
N ASN A 132 -19.58 -18.69 -5.36
CA ASN A 132 -20.87 -18.03 -5.55
C ASN A 132 -20.78 -16.61 -5.00
N LEU A 133 -20.71 -15.63 -5.90
CA LEU A 133 -20.61 -14.20 -5.55
C LEU A 133 -21.96 -13.51 -5.77
N ASN A 134 -22.46 -12.86 -4.72
CA ASN A 134 -23.65 -12.00 -4.81
C ASN A 134 -23.19 -10.57 -5.12
N LYS A 135 -23.50 -10.09 -6.32
CA LYS A 135 -23.27 -8.68 -6.71
C LYS A 135 -24.56 -7.90 -6.52
N THR A 136 -24.48 -6.74 -5.86
CA THR A 136 -25.56 -5.75 -5.87
C THR A 136 -25.68 -5.15 -7.28
N VAL A 137 -26.78 -5.47 -7.94
CA VAL A 137 -27.13 -4.93 -9.25
C VAL A 137 -28.17 -3.85 -9.05
N ILE A 138 -28.05 -2.74 -9.78
CA ILE A 138 -29.07 -1.69 -9.82
C ILE A 138 -30.40 -2.37 -10.17
N CYS A 139 -31.40 -2.22 -9.30
CA CYS A 139 -32.70 -2.87 -9.47
C CYS A 139 -33.31 -2.44 -10.80
N LYS A 140 -33.45 -3.37 -11.76
CA LYS A 140 -33.96 -3.08 -13.11
C LYS A 140 -35.39 -2.53 -13.11
N ALA A 141 -36.17 -2.83 -12.07
CA ALA A 141 -37.55 -2.37 -11.97
C ALA A 141 -37.65 -0.88 -11.60
N CYS A 142 -36.62 -0.30 -10.98
CA CYS A 142 -36.64 1.11 -10.57
C CYS A 142 -35.38 1.89 -10.95
N ASP A 143 -34.44 1.30 -11.69
CA ASP A 143 -33.13 1.86 -12.06
C ASP A 143 -32.40 2.57 -10.91
N GLY A 144 -32.53 2.05 -9.69
CA GLY A 144 -31.91 2.63 -8.49
C GLY A 144 -32.61 3.86 -7.92
N LEU A 145 -33.79 4.23 -8.44
CA LEU A 145 -34.61 5.34 -7.93
C LEU A 145 -35.25 5.02 -6.58
N GLY A 146 -35.43 3.74 -6.24
CA GLY A 146 -36.00 3.30 -4.97
C GLY A 146 -37.53 3.46 -4.87
N GLY A 147 -38.22 3.55 -6.01
CA GLY A 147 -39.69 3.67 -6.09
C GLY A 147 -40.17 3.63 -7.55
N ARG A 148 -41.49 3.65 -7.78
CA ARG A 148 -42.07 3.71 -9.13
C ARG A 148 -41.67 5.02 -9.82
N ALA A 149 -41.55 4.99 -11.15
CA ALA A 149 -41.23 6.19 -11.94
C ALA A 149 -42.23 7.31 -11.63
N GLY A 150 -41.73 8.46 -11.18
CA GLY A 150 -42.55 9.61 -10.77
C GLY A 150 -42.84 9.73 -9.26
N ALA A 151 -42.52 8.73 -8.43
CA ALA A 151 -42.79 8.78 -6.99
C ALA A 151 -41.70 9.50 -6.16
N VAL A 152 -40.55 9.82 -6.76
CA VAL A 152 -39.41 10.44 -6.05
C VAL A 152 -39.45 11.96 -6.24
N ASN A 153 -39.92 12.67 -5.22
CA ASN A 153 -39.98 14.12 -5.23
C ASN A 153 -38.69 14.74 -4.68
N ARG A 154 -38.22 15.83 -5.30
CA ARG A 154 -37.10 16.62 -4.76
C ARG A 154 -37.61 17.39 -3.54
N CYS A 155 -36.85 17.37 -2.44
CA CYS A 155 -37.15 18.22 -1.28
C CYS A 155 -37.29 19.67 -1.75
N SER A 156 -38.46 20.27 -1.56
CA SER A 156 -38.80 21.62 -2.05
C SER A 156 -37.92 22.70 -1.42
N ALA A 157 -37.47 22.47 -0.19
CA ALA A 157 -36.77 23.47 0.59
C ALA A 157 -35.25 23.54 0.32
N CYS A 158 -34.60 22.44 -0.04
CA CYS A 158 -33.19 22.42 -0.46
C CYS A 158 -32.99 22.12 -1.95
N GLN A 159 -34.08 21.88 -2.68
CA GLN A 159 -34.10 21.46 -4.08
C GLN A 159 -33.21 20.23 -4.36
N GLY A 160 -33.10 19.33 -3.40
CA GLY A 160 -32.27 18.14 -3.48
C GLY A 160 -30.76 18.41 -3.34
N ARG A 161 -30.36 19.47 -2.63
CA ARG A 161 -28.95 19.71 -2.24
C ARG A 161 -28.61 19.24 -0.83
N GLY A 162 -29.61 18.96 0.00
CA GLY A 162 -29.47 18.56 1.40
C GLY A 162 -28.91 19.62 2.35
N ILE A 163 -28.45 20.77 1.85
CA ILE A 163 -27.95 21.88 2.65
C ILE A 163 -28.70 23.17 2.33
N LYS A 164 -28.96 23.99 3.35
CA LYS A 164 -29.47 25.36 3.24
C LYS A 164 -28.32 26.32 3.57
N VAL A 165 -28.12 27.33 2.71
CA VAL A 165 -27.11 28.38 2.94
C VAL A 165 -27.85 29.59 3.52
N SER A 166 -27.58 29.93 4.77
CA SER A 166 -28.10 31.13 5.42
C SER A 166 -27.04 32.23 5.41
N TYR A 167 -27.49 33.47 5.19
CA TYR A 167 -26.62 34.65 5.19
C TYR A 167 -26.75 35.34 6.54
N ARG A 168 -25.63 35.54 7.25
CA ARG A 168 -25.59 36.37 8.45
C ARG A 168 -24.78 37.63 8.15
N GLN A 169 -25.43 38.80 8.21
CA GLN A 169 -24.70 40.07 8.12
C GLN A 169 -24.01 40.31 9.46
N LEU A 170 -22.68 40.40 9.45
CA LEU A 170 -21.87 40.67 10.63
C LEU A 170 -21.54 42.18 10.76
N GLY A 171 -21.84 42.96 9.72
CA GLY A 171 -21.72 44.42 9.71
C GLY A 171 -22.02 45.00 8.32
N PRO A 172 -21.97 46.33 8.17
CA PRO A 172 -22.15 46.98 6.86
C PRO A 172 -21.13 46.45 5.85
N GLY A 173 -21.62 45.83 4.78
CA GLY A 173 -20.77 45.28 3.70
C GLY A 173 -20.14 43.90 3.97
N MET A 174 -20.35 43.29 5.14
CA MET A 174 -19.74 41.99 5.48
C MET A 174 -20.81 40.93 5.77
N VAL A 175 -21.00 40.02 4.81
CA VAL A 175 -21.93 38.88 4.92
C VAL A 175 -21.17 37.56 5.00
N GLN A 176 -21.49 36.74 6.00
CA GLN A 176 -20.92 35.40 6.15
C GLN A 176 -21.95 34.36 5.70
N HIS A 177 -21.52 33.45 4.82
CA HIS A 177 -22.34 32.34 4.34
C HIS A 177 -22.18 31.15 5.29
N MET A 178 -23.26 30.77 5.99
CA MET A 178 -23.29 29.60 6.86
C MET A 178 -24.05 28.47 6.17
N GLN A 179 -23.42 27.30 6.02
CA GLN A 179 -24.06 26.11 5.43
C GLN A 179 -24.55 25.22 6.57
N SER A 180 -25.86 24.94 6.62
CA SER A 180 -26.44 23.98 7.56
C SER A 180 -27.19 22.87 6.82
N ALA A 181 -27.27 21.69 7.44
CA ALA A 181 -28.09 20.61 6.90
C ALA A 181 -29.55 21.07 6.79
N CYS A 182 -30.19 20.75 5.68
CA CYS A 182 -31.58 21.10 5.46
C CYS A 182 -32.46 20.34 6.46
N SER A 183 -33.14 21.07 7.33
CA SER A 183 -34.10 20.53 8.32
C SER A 183 -35.12 19.57 7.70
N ASP A 184 -35.60 19.88 6.49
CA ASP A 184 -36.74 19.16 5.88
C ASP A 184 -36.34 17.84 5.21
N CYS A 185 -35.04 17.56 5.07
CA CYS A 185 -34.52 16.28 4.57
C CYS A 185 -33.31 15.78 5.36
N ASN A 186 -33.07 16.37 6.53
CA ASN A 186 -31.99 16.06 7.46
C ASN A 186 -30.58 15.94 6.86
N GLY A 187 -30.28 16.68 5.79
CA GLY A 187 -28.99 16.55 5.10
C GLY A 187 -28.89 15.39 4.11
N GLU A 188 -29.93 14.56 3.98
CA GLU A 188 -29.91 13.39 3.12
C GLU A 188 -30.14 13.77 1.66
N VAL A 189 -29.03 13.91 0.93
CA VAL A 189 -29.03 14.05 -0.53
C VAL A 189 -28.86 12.69 -1.18
N LYS A 190 -29.69 12.36 -2.18
CA LYS A 190 -29.42 11.26 -3.12
C LYS A 190 -28.27 11.62 -4.07
N SER A 191 -27.08 11.75 -3.51
CA SER A 191 -25.80 11.50 -4.18
C SER A 191 -24.71 11.65 -3.12
N ASP A 192 -23.78 10.70 -3.11
CA ASP A 192 -22.46 10.80 -2.50
C ASP A 192 -22.31 10.54 -0.99
N LYS A 193 -22.70 9.33 -0.55
CA LYS A 193 -21.88 8.65 0.47
C LYS A 193 -20.56 8.25 -0.21
N LEU A 194 -19.54 9.11 -0.13
CA LEU A 194 -18.09 8.78 -0.20
C LEU A 194 -17.28 10.07 -0.34
N ASN A 195 -16.83 10.62 0.79
CA ASN A 195 -15.44 11.08 0.96
C ASN A 195 -15.25 11.74 2.33
N ASN A 196 -14.80 10.95 3.31
CA ASN A 196 -13.94 11.47 4.36
C ASN A 196 -12.80 10.46 4.50
N ASN A 197 -11.66 10.76 3.87
CA ASN A 197 -10.32 10.20 4.10
C ASN A 197 -9.40 10.61 2.94
N ARG A 198 -8.89 11.84 3.04
CA ARG A 198 -8.02 12.46 2.03
C ARG A 198 -6.55 12.30 2.41
N SER A 199 -6.14 11.07 2.64
CA SER A 199 -4.74 10.69 2.92
C SER A 199 -4.48 9.23 2.56
N ARG A 200 -4.54 8.89 1.27
CA ARG A 200 -3.83 7.72 0.74
C ARG A 200 -3.23 8.03 -0.62
N PHE A 201 -1.90 8.09 -0.60
CA PHE A 201 -0.98 8.18 -1.71
C PHE A 201 -1.33 7.20 -2.84
N LEU A 202 -0.89 7.54 -4.06
CA LEU A 202 -0.92 6.73 -5.30
C LEU A 202 -0.61 5.25 -5.03
N GLU A 203 -1.65 4.44 -4.84
CA GLU A 203 -1.55 2.98 -4.94
C GLU A 203 -1.50 2.62 -6.42
N LEU A 204 -0.29 2.65 -6.96
CA LEU A 204 0.09 1.82 -8.09
C LEU A 204 -0.44 0.40 -7.84
N ASP A 205 -0.92 -0.29 -8.88
CA ASP A 205 -1.39 -1.68 -8.85
C ASP A 205 -0.25 -2.62 -8.37
N LYS A 206 0.04 -2.61 -7.07
CA LYS A 206 1.11 -3.39 -6.45
C LYS A 206 0.59 -4.80 -6.24
N LYS A 207 0.93 -5.69 -7.15
CA LYS A 207 0.61 -7.11 -6.98
C LYS A 207 1.62 -7.74 -6.04
N LYS A 208 1.15 -8.29 -4.91
CA LYS A 208 2.00 -9.01 -3.97
C LYS A 208 2.29 -10.41 -4.51
N PHE A 209 3.57 -10.76 -4.63
CA PHE A 209 4.03 -12.07 -5.05
C PHE A 209 4.65 -12.80 -3.86
N ARG A 210 3.97 -13.86 -3.41
CA ARG A 210 4.37 -14.62 -2.22
C ARG A 210 5.54 -15.54 -2.55
N VAL A 211 6.58 -15.49 -1.74
CA VAL A 211 7.82 -16.27 -1.90
C VAL A 211 8.21 -16.90 -0.57
N THR A 212 8.73 -18.12 -0.59
CA THR A 212 9.28 -18.76 0.61
C THR A 212 10.71 -18.31 0.87
N LEU A 213 11.22 -18.55 2.08
CA LEU A 213 12.63 -18.33 2.42
C LEU A 213 13.58 -19.17 1.55
N GLU A 214 13.19 -20.39 1.23
CA GLU A 214 13.93 -21.30 0.34
C GLU A 214 14.00 -20.75 -1.09
N ASP A 215 12.90 -20.19 -1.60
CA ASP A 215 12.85 -19.55 -2.92
C ASP A 215 13.81 -18.34 -2.98
N LEU A 216 13.91 -17.56 -1.89
CA LEU A 216 14.80 -16.40 -1.78
C LEU A 216 16.28 -16.80 -1.62
N TYR A 217 16.54 -17.98 -1.06
CA TYR A 217 17.89 -18.51 -0.87
C TYR A 217 18.46 -19.10 -2.17
N ASN A 218 17.69 -19.98 -2.81
CA ASN A 218 18.12 -20.72 -4.00
C ASN A 218 17.88 -19.93 -5.30
N GLY A 219 17.02 -18.93 -5.26
CA GLY A 219 16.52 -18.24 -6.45
C GLY A 219 15.44 -19.06 -7.15
N LYS A 220 14.46 -18.37 -7.73
CA LYS A 220 13.31 -19.01 -8.38
C LYS A 220 12.83 -18.21 -9.56
N THR A 221 12.51 -18.89 -10.65
CA THR A 221 11.75 -18.30 -11.76
C THR A 221 10.32 -18.82 -11.69
N SER A 222 9.35 -17.92 -11.56
CA SER A 222 7.94 -18.30 -11.45
C SER A 222 7.09 -17.56 -12.48
N LYS A 223 6.10 -18.26 -13.05
CA LYS A 223 5.20 -17.71 -14.06
C LYS A 223 3.94 -17.19 -13.39
N LEU A 224 3.69 -15.89 -13.49
CA LEU A 224 2.52 -15.22 -12.95
C LEU A 224 1.55 -14.86 -14.07
N ASN A 225 0.30 -15.31 -13.95
CA ASN A 225 -0.78 -14.85 -14.81
C ASN A 225 -1.29 -13.49 -14.35
N LEU A 226 -1.26 -12.50 -15.25
CA LEU A 226 -1.80 -11.17 -15.05
C LEU A 226 -2.94 -10.93 -16.05
N ASN A 227 -4.11 -10.57 -15.55
CA ASN A 227 -5.20 -10.08 -16.39
C ASN A 227 -5.00 -8.59 -16.60
N LYS A 228 -4.87 -8.17 -17.86
CA LYS A 228 -4.74 -6.76 -18.23
C LYS A 228 -5.71 -6.39 -19.34
N THR A 229 -6.10 -5.13 -19.40
CA THR A 229 -6.81 -4.61 -20.56
C THR A 229 -5.82 -4.30 -21.67
N VAL A 230 -6.12 -4.79 -22.87
CA VAL A 230 -5.39 -4.45 -24.10
C VAL A 230 -6.34 -3.79 -25.08
N ILE A 231 -5.78 -3.00 -26.00
CA ILE A 231 -6.55 -2.46 -27.12
C ILE A 231 -7.08 -3.63 -27.96
N CYS A 232 -8.34 -3.55 -28.36
CA CYS A 232 -8.99 -4.60 -29.14
C CYS A 232 -8.35 -4.71 -30.54
N LYS A 233 -7.56 -5.76 -30.77
CA LYS A 233 -6.89 -6.06 -32.05
C LYS A 233 -7.85 -6.20 -33.24
N ALA A 234 -9.14 -6.50 -33.00
CA ALA A 234 -10.12 -6.64 -34.07
C ALA A 234 -10.67 -5.30 -34.61
N CYS A 235 -10.42 -4.20 -33.90
CA CYS A 235 -10.88 -2.86 -34.32
C CYS A 235 -9.83 -1.77 -34.04
N ASP A 236 -8.62 -2.16 -33.66
CA ASP A 236 -7.49 -1.28 -33.29
C ASP A 236 -7.87 -0.10 -32.40
N GLY A 237 -8.77 -0.34 -31.44
CA GLY A 237 -9.21 0.68 -30.49
C GLY A 237 -10.23 1.69 -31.04
N LEU A 238 -10.76 1.49 -32.24
CA LEU A 238 -11.84 2.32 -32.80
C LEU A 238 -13.22 1.95 -32.25
N GLY A 239 -13.42 0.71 -31.82
CA GLY A 239 -14.68 0.22 -31.24
C GLY A 239 -15.69 -0.28 -32.28
N GLY A 240 -15.40 -0.11 -33.56
CA GLY A 240 -16.21 -0.57 -34.70
C GLY A 240 -15.39 -0.68 -35.97
N ARG A 241 -16.05 -0.83 -37.12
CA ARG A 241 -15.38 -0.82 -38.42
C ARG A 241 -14.81 0.58 -38.73
N ALA A 242 -13.71 0.64 -39.47
CA ALA A 242 -13.13 1.90 -39.91
C ALA A 242 -14.18 2.75 -40.66
N GLY A 243 -14.34 4.02 -40.26
CA GLY A 243 -15.33 4.94 -40.83
C GLY A 243 -16.75 4.85 -40.25
N ALA A 244 -17.06 3.87 -39.40
CA ALA A 244 -18.39 3.75 -38.79
C ALA A 244 -18.57 4.59 -37.51
N VAL A 245 -17.50 5.27 -37.08
CA VAL A 245 -17.48 6.13 -35.90
C VAL A 245 -17.93 7.52 -36.29
N ASN A 246 -19.11 7.94 -35.81
CA ASN A 246 -19.65 9.26 -36.10
C ASN A 246 -19.42 10.21 -34.92
N ARG A 247 -19.10 11.47 -35.19
CA ARG A 247 -19.09 12.50 -34.15
C ARG A 247 -20.50 12.68 -33.61
N CYS A 248 -20.64 12.74 -32.29
CA CYS A 248 -21.93 12.98 -31.66
C CYS A 248 -22.47 14.34 -32.12
N SER A 249 -23.64 14.35 -32.77
CA SER A 249 -24.26 15.58 -33.29
C SER A 249 -24.61 16.57 -32.19
N ALA A 250 -24.99 16.07 -31.01
CA ALA A 250 -25.49 16.90 -29.93
C ALA A 250 -24.40 17.58 -29.08
N CYS A 251 -23.16 17.09 -29.11
CA CYS A 251 -22.02 17.77 -28.49
C CYS A 251 -20.90 18.11 -29.49
N GLN A 252 -21.12 17.83 -30.79
CA GLN A 252 -20.18 18.04 -31.89
C GLN A 252 -18.78 17.46 -31.61
N GLY A 253 -18.72 16.27 -31.00
CA GLY A 253 -17.45 15.63 -30.66
C GLY A 253 -16.84 16.06 -29.33
N ARG A 254 -17.38 17.07 -28.64
CA ARG A 254 -16.81 17.57 -27.38
C ARG A 254 -17.06 16.68 -26.16
N GLY A 255 -18.01 15.74 -26.25
CA GLY A 255 -18.41 14.86 -25.14
C GLY A 255 -19.15 15.56 -23.99
N ILE A 256 -19.18 16.90 -23.94
CA ILE A 256 -19.85 17.68 -22.89
C ILE A 256 -20.92 18.61 -23.47
N LYS A 257 -22.03 18.76 -22.74
CA LYS A 257 -23.07 19.78 -23.01
C LYS A 257 -23.02 20.83 -21.90
N VAL A 258 -23.05 22.10 -22.28
CA VAL A 258 -23.13 23.23 -21.33
C VAL A 258 -24.61 23.57 -21.16
N SER A 259 -25.17 23.30 -19.98
CA SER A 259 -26.54 23.72 -19.65
C SER A 259 -26.49 25.02 -18.84
N TYR A 260 -27.35 25.96 -19.20
CA TYR A 260 -27.49 27.24 -18.52
C TYR A 260 -28.57 27.10 -17.46
N ARG A 261 -28.23 27.37 -16.19
CA ARG A 261 -29.22 27.47 -15.12
C ARG A 261 -29.26 28.90 -14.60
N GLN A 262 -30.38 29.59 -14.81
CA GLN A 262 -30.62 30.90 -14.21
C GLN A 262 -30.88 30.69 -12.71
N LEU A 263 -30.02 31.27 -11.87
CA LEU A 263 -30.15 31.24 -10.41
C LEU A 263 -30.84 32.50 -9.88
N GLY A 264 -31.02 33.52 -10.72
CA GLY A 264 -31.73 34.75 -10.42
C GLY A 264 -31.61 35.76 -11.56
N PRO A 265 -32.27 36.93 -11.45
CA PRO A 265 -32.14 38.02 -12.42
C PRO A 265 -30.68 38.43 -12.57
N GLY A 266 -30.14 38.37 -13.79
CA GLY A 266 -28.75 38.75 -14.09
C GLY A 266 -27.67 37.71 -13.75
N MET A 267 -28.00 36.56 -13.14
CA MET A 267 -27.01 35.56 -12.73
C MET A 267 -27.28 34.19 -13.38
N VAL A 268 -26.51 33.90 -14.44
CA VAL A 268 -26.50 32.61 -15.13
C VAL A 268 -25.32 31.76 -14.64
N GLN A 269 -25.58 30.53 -14.24
CA GLN A 269 -24.54 29.54 -13.94
C GLN A 269 -24.40 28.56 -15.11
N HIS A 270 -23.20 28.48 -15.68
CA HIS A 270 -22.86 27.47 -16.68
C HIS A 270 -22.56 26.14 -15.99
N MET A 271 -23.42 25.13 -16.18
CA MET A 271 -23.19 23.78 -15.69
C MET A 271 -22.73 22.89 -16.85
N GLN A 272 -21.48 22.42 -16.79
CA GLN A 272 -20.98 21.41 -17.73
C GLN A 272 -21.46 20.02 -17.26
N SER A 273 -22.16 19.29 -18.13
CA SER A 273 -22.55 17.89 -17.92
C SER A 273 -22.03 17.03 -19.08
N ALA A 274 -21.81 15.74 -18.83
CA ALA A 274 -21.51 14.80 -19.90
C ALA A 274 -22.71 14.75 -20.86
N CYS A 275 -22.44 14.75 -22.17
CA CYS A 275 -23.47 14.67 -23.19
C CYS A 275 -24.24 13.35 -23.05
N SER A 276 -25.56 13.43 -22.85
CA SER A 276 -26.48 12.28 -22.75
C SER A 276 -26.36 11.29 -23.91
N ASP A 277 -26.13 11.83 -25.12
CA ASP A 277 -26.27 11.05 -26.35
C ASP A 277 -25.01 10.24 -26.69
N CYS A 278 -23.86 10.60 -26.10
CA CYS A 278 -22.59 9.86 -26.26
C CYS A 278 -21.94 9.49 -24.91
N ASN A 279 -22.65 9.69 -23.79
CA ASN A 279 -22.15 9.45 -22.42
C ASN A 279 -20.75 10.02 -22.13
N GLY A 280 -20.39 11.13 -22.77
CA GLY A 280 -19.08 11.75 -22.60
C GLY A 280 -17.97 11.27 -23.53
N GLU A 281 -18.22 10.32 -24.44
CA GLU A 281 -17.20 9.82 -25.37
C GLU A 281 -16.98 10.73 -26.59
N GLY A 282 -17.93 11.60 -26.91
CA GLY A 282 -17.86 12.50 -28.08
C GLY A 282 -18.13 11.81 -29.42
N GLU A 283 -18.04 10.49 -29.46
CA GLU A 283 -18.31 9.66 -30.62
C GLU A 283 -19.54 8.78 -30.36
N VAL A 284 -20.27 8.45 -31.42
CA VAL A 284 -21.43 7.53 -31.38
C VAL A 284 -21.21 6.46 -32.43
N LEU A 285 -21.33 5.20 -32.01
CA LEU A 285 -21.38 4.05 -32.90
C LEU A 285 -22.79 3.49 -32.99
N ASN A 286 -23.24 3.30 -34.23
CA ASN A 286 -24.45 2.53 -34.52
C ASN A 286 -24.29 1.09 -34.04
N GLU A 287 -25.38 0.50 -33.55
CA GLU A 287 -25.35 -0.81 -32.92
C GLU A 287 -24.88 -1.94 -33.87
N ARG A 288 -25.16 -1.80 -35.17
CA ARG A 288 -24.74 -2.73 -36.23
C ARG A 288 -23.24 -2.67 -36.53
N ASP A 289 -22.61 -1.56 -36.21
CA ASP A 289 -21.20 -1.28 -36.56
C ASP A 289 -20.25 -1.45 -35.37
N ARG A 290 -20.80 -1.73 -34.19
CA ARG A 290 -20.01 -2.09 -33.02
C ARG A 290 -19.18 -3.34 -33.30
N CYS A 291 -17.92 -3.30 -32.89
CA CYS A 291 -17.04 -4.45 -32.99
C CYS A 291 -17.65 -5.63 -32.23
N LYS A 292 -17.71 -6.81 -32.87
CA LYS A 292 -18.30 -8.01 -32.28
C LYS A 292 -17.57 -8.48 -31.02
N VAL A 293 -16.26 -8.22 -30.92
CA VAL A 293 -15.40 -8.68 -29.82
C VAL A 293 -15.51 -7.75 -28.61
N CYS A 294 -15.24 -6.45 -28.76
CA CYS A 294 -15.26 -5.50 -27.64
C CYS A 294 -16.63 -4.82 -27.43
N LYS A 295 -17.60 -5.06 -28.31
CA LYS A 295 -18.97 -4.49 -28.27
C LYS A 295 -18.98 -2.97 -28.16
N GLY A 296 -18.08 -2.29 -28.87
CA GLY A 296 -17.95 -0.83 -28.83
C GLY A 296 -17.00 -0.28 -27.78
N LYS A 297 -16.50 -1.10 -26.84
CA LYS A 297 -15.69 -0.63 -25.70
C LYS A 297 -14.22 -0.32 -26.01
N LYS A 298 -13.77 -0.57 -27.24
CA LYS A 298 -12.39 -0.34 -27.72
C LYS A 298 -11.28 -1.19 -27.05
N ILE A 299 -11.54 -1.80 -25.89
CA ILE A 299 -10.60 -2.65 -25.13
C ILE A 299 -11.15 -4.06 -24.90
N VAL A 300 -10.24 -5.02 -24.68
CA VAL A 300 -10.53 -6.41 -24.31
C VAL A 300 -9.66 -6.85 -23.13
N GLN A 301 -10.13 -7.81 -22.35
CA GLN A 301 -9.34 -8.41 -21.26
C GLN A 301 -8.47 -9.53 -21.83
N GLU A 302 -7.16 -9.48 -21.59
CA GLU A 302 -6.19 -10.49 -22.01
C GLU A 302 -5.39 -10.96 -20.79
N THR A 303 -5.22 -12.28 -20.64
CA THR A 303 -4.37 -12.86 -19.60
C THR A 303 -2.95 -13.04 -20.16
N LYS A 304 -2.00 -12.24 -19.67
CA LYS A 304 -0.57 -12.35 -20.01
C LYS A 304 0.16 -13.17 -18.95
N ARG A 305 0.99 -14.11 -19.40
CA ARG A 305 1.97 -14.83 -18.56
C ARG A 305 3.23 -13.98 -18.44
N LEU A 306 3.55 -13.53 -17.22
CA LEU A 306 4.79 -12.84 -16.89
C LEU A 306 5.73 -13.80 -16.17
N GLU A 307 7.00 -13.85 -16.58
CA GLU A 307 8.03 -14.62 -15.89
C GLU A 307 8.72 -13.71 -14.89
N VAL A 308 8.57 -14.03 -13.61
CA VAL A 308 9.14 -13.28 -12.49
C VAL A 308 10.39 -14.03 -12.03
N HIS A 309 11.54 -13.38 -12.17
CA HIS A 309 12.81 -13.87 -11.67
C HIS A 309 13.05 -13.33 -10.26
N VAL A 310 13.17 -14.25 -9.32
CA VAL A 310 13.56 -13.98 -7.93
C VAL A 310 15.02 -14.39 -7.79
N ASP A 311 15.89 -13.38 -7.71
CA ASP A 311 17.32 -13.58 -7.51
C ASP A 311 17.62 -14.00 -6.07
N LYS A 312 18.76 -14.66 -5.90
CA LYS A 312 19.28 -15.05 -4.59
C LYS A 312 19.52 -13.81 -3.72
N GLY A 313 19.08 -13.89 -2.48
CA GLY A 313 19.28 -12.83 -1.50
C GLY A 313 18.32 -11.64 -1.60
N MET A 314 17.37 -11.63 -2.54
CA MET A 314 16.35 -10.58 -2.62
C MET A 314 15.63 -10.39 -1.28
N VAL A 315 15.28 -9.15 -0.95
CA VAL A 315 14.68 -8.79 0.35
C VAL A 315 13.15 -8.77 0.28
N ASP A 316 12.51 -8.90 1.44
CA ASP A 316 11.06 -8.70 1.55
C ASP A 316 10.67 -7.28 1.11
N GLY A 317 9.54 -7.15 0.43
CA GLY A 317 9.06 -5.87 -0.10
C GLY A 317 9.82 -5.34 -1.33
N GLN A 318 10.83 -6.06 -1.83
CA GLN A 318 11.57 -5.65 -3.04
C GLN A 318 10.64 -5.62 -4.26
N LYS A 319 10.81 -4.60 -5.10
CA LYS A 319 9.94 -4.32 -6.25
C LYS A 319 10.59 -4.77 -7.55
N ILE A 320 9.83 -5.52 -8.35
CA ILE A 320 10.20 -5.93 -9.70
C ILE A 320 9.28 -5.19 -10.68
N TYR A 321 9.88 -4.52 -11.67
CA TYR A 321 9.18 -3.63 -12.59
C TYR A 321 9.03 -4.31 -13.97
N PHE A 322 7.79 -4.40 -14.45
CA PHE A 322 7.48 -4.82 -15.81
C PHE A 322 6.97 -3.61 -16.60
N ARG A 323 7.87 -3.03 -17.40
CA ARG A 323 7.60 -1.77 -18.10
C ARG A 323 6.58 -1.93 -19.22
N GLY A 324 5.60 -1.04 -19.28
CA GLY A 324 4.56 -1.02 -20.32
C GLY A 324 3.59 -2.21 -20.28
N ASP A 325 3.62 -3.01 -19.22
CA ASP A 325 2.77 -4.19 -19.07
C ASP A 325 1.46 -3.93 -18.31
N GLY A 326 1.20 -2.66 -17.97
CA GLY A 326 -0.04 -2.21 -17.35
C GLY A 326 -1.25 -2.24 -18.28
N ASN A 327 -2.36 -1.75 -17.75
CA ASN A 327 -3.61 -1.63 -18.48
C ASN A 327 -3.50 -0.60 -19.61
N GLN A 328 -3.83 -1.00 -20.84
CA GLN A 328 -3.88 -0.11 -22.00
C GLN A 328 -5.22 0.60 -22.09
N GLN A 329 -5.19 1.85 -22.56
CA GLN A 329 -6.36 2.62 -22.95
C GLN A 329 -6.11 3.27 -24.32
N PRO A 330 -7.14 3.42 -25.17
CA PRO A 330 -6.99 4.11 -26.45
C PRO A 330 -6.46 5.53 -26.26
N GLY A 331 -5.37 5.88 -26.95
CA GLY A 331 -4.75 7.20 -26.89
C GLY A 331 -3.89 7.49 -25.66
N VAL A 332 -3.64 6.48 -24.81
CA VAL A 332 -2.80 6.62 -23.61
C VAL A 332 -1.72 5.54 -23.60
N GLU A 333 -0.48 5.91 -23.27
CA GLU A 333 0.61 4.96 -23.10
C GLU A 333 0.36 4.05 -21.88
N PRO A 334 0.61 2.74 -22.00
CA PRO A 334 0.43 1.81 -20.88
C PRO A 334 1.42 2.11 -19.75
N GLY A 335 0.93 2.06 -18.52
CA GLY A 335 1.78 2.14 -17.33
C GLY A 335 2.55 0.84 -17.06
N ASP A 336 3.28 0.83 -15.95
CA ASP A 336 4.08 -0.31 -15.52
C ASP A 336 3.33 -1.20 -14.53
N VAL A 337 3.65 -2.50 -14.54
CA VAL A 337 3.21 -3.43 -13.50
C VAL A 337 4.34 -3.60 -12.50
N ILE A 338 4.04 -3.33 -11.23
CA ILE A 338 5.01 -3.44 -10.14
C ILE A 338 4.62 -4.64 -9.29
N ILE A 339 5.49 -5.64 -9.29
CA ILE A 339 5.36 -6.81 -8.43
C ILE A 339 6.18 -6.58 -7.18
N VAL A 340 5.55 -6.71 -6.02
CA VAL A 340 6.20 -6.57 -4.72
C VAL A 340 6.39 -7.96 -4.14
N LEU A 341 7.62 -8.34 -3.85
CA LEU A 341 7.91 -9.60 -3.16
C LEU A 341 7.34 -9.56 -1.75
N GLN A 342 6.71 -10.65 -1.34
CA GLN A 342 6.20 -10.85 0.01
C GLN A 342 6.74 -12.17 0.54
N GLN A 343 7.67 -12.09 1.49
CA GLN A 343 8.20 -13.24 2.19
C GLN A 343 7.11 -13.90 3.04
N LEU A 344 6.97 -15.22 2.89
CA LEU A 344 6.15 -16.03 3.76
C LEU A 344 6.90 -16.31 5.07
N PRO A 345 6.21 -16.26 6.22
CA PRO A 345 6.80 -16.68 7.48
C PRO A 345 7.20 -18.15 7.38
N ASN A 346 8.36 -18.49 7.93
CA ASN A 346 8.87 -19.86 8.02
C ASN A 346 8.92 -20.26 9.49
N GLU A 347 8.62 -21.53 9.78
CA GLU A 347 8.55 -22.05 11.15
C GLU A 347 9.92 -22.27 11.78
N ARG A 348 10.94 -22.60 10.97
CA ARG A 348 12.28 -22.93 11.45
C ARG A 348 13.20 -21.72 11.49
N PHE A 349 13.12 -20.86 10.46
CA PHE A 349 14.04 -19.75 10.28
C PHE A 349 13.31 -18.41 10.22
N GLN A 350 13.75 -17.47 11.04
CA GLN A 350 13.39 -16.07 10.97
C GLN A 350 14.55 -15.30 10.32
N ARG A 351 14.26 -14.61 9.23
CA ARG A 351 15.26 -13.78 8.54
C ARG A 351 15.28 -12.37 9.11
N ASP A 352 16.47 -11.88 9.36
CA ASP A 352 16.73 -10.46 9.62
C ASP A 352 17.91 -10.00 8.75
N GLY A 353 17.63 -9.17 7.75
CA GLY A 353 18.63 -8.76 6.76
C GLY A 353 19.25 -9.94 6.01
N CYS A 354 20.55 -10.14 6.20
CA CYS A 354 21.32 -11.25 5.63
C CYS A 354 21.48 -12.42 6.61
N ASP A 355 21.11 -12.24 7.87
CA ASP A 355 21.27 -13.24 8.90
C ASP A 355 19.98 -14.05 9.11
N LEU A 356 20.14 -15.28 9.57
CA LEU A 356 19.06 -16.18 9.91
C LEU A 356 19.06 -16.46 11.40
N TYR A 357 17.87 -16.50 11.99
CA TYR A 357 17.66 -16.83 13.39
C TYR A 357 16.79 -18.07 13.48
N MET A 358 17.14 -18.99 14.35
CA MET A 358 16.29 -20.13 14.68
C MET A 358 16.30 -20.36 16.18
N THR A 359 15.22 -20.94 16.69
CA THR A 359 15.14 -21.38 18.08
C THR A 359 15.22 -22.90 18.11
N HIS A 360 16.10 -23.43 18.95
CA HIS A 360 16.23 -24.87 19.15
C HIS A 360 16.16 -25.22 20.63
N SER A 361 15.34 -26.23 20.95
CA SER A 361 15.20 -26.75 22.30
C SER A 361 16.21 -27.87 22.54
N LEU A 362 17.03 -27.72 23.57
CA LEU A 362 17.97 -28.75 24.04
C LEU A 362 17.51 -29.32 25.39
N ALA A 363 17.80 -30.59 25.64
CA ALA A 363 17.67 -31.15 26.97
C ALA A 363 18.77 -30.62 27.90
N LEU A 364 18.52 -30.58 29.21
CA LEU A 364 19.53 -30.16 30.20
C LEU A 364 20.83 -30.97 30.10
N VAL A 365 20.74 -32.28 29.86
CA VAL A 365 21.92 -33.14 29.69
C VAL A 365 22.72 -32.74 28.46
N GLU A 366 22.07 -32.43 27.35
CA GLU A 366 22.71 -31.99 26.11
C GLU A 366 23.39 -30.62 26.26
N ALA A 367 22.78 -29.73 27.05
CA ALA A 367 23.33 -28.41 27.33
C ALA A 367 24.61 -28.46 28.20
N LEU A 368 24.76 -29.48 29.05
CA LEU A 368 25.92 -29.66 29.94
C LEU A 368 26.99 -30.58 29.35
N CYS A 369 26.58 -31.73 28.79
CA CYS A 369 27.48 -32.78 28.30
C CYS A 369 27.86 -32.62 26.82
N GLY A 370 27.39 -31.58 26.15
CA GLY A 370 27.58 -31.37 24.71
C GLY A 370 26.57 -32.13 23.87
N PHE A 371 26.42 -31.70 22.61
CA PHE A 371 25.44 -32.25 21.69
C PHE A 371 25.92 -32.22 20.24
N CYS A 372 25.24 -33.01 19.41
CA CYS A 372 25.38 -33.00 17.95
C CYS A 372 24.00 -32.80 17.35
N LEU A 373 23.80 -31.64 16.71
CA LEU A 373 22.53 -31.25 16.10
C LEU A 373 22.65 -31.32 14.59
N ILE A 374 21.62 -31.89 13.93
CA ILE A 374 21.49 -31.89 12.47
C ILE A 374 20.40 -30.88 12.10
N ILE A 375 20.78 -29.85 11.34
CA ILE A 375 19.87 -28.79 10.89
C ILE A 375 19.72 -28.90 9.38
N LYS A 376 18.48 -29.11 8.92
CA LYS A 376 18.16 -29.02 7.49
C LYS A 376 18.15 -27.56 7.05
N HIS A 377 19.12 -27.17 6.24
CA HIS A 377 19.25 -25.80 5.74
C HIS A 377 18.28 -25.52 4.57
N LEU A 378 18.17 -24.25 4.17
CA LEU A 378 17.32 -23.77 3.07
C LEU A 378 17.75 -24.26 1.68
N ASP A 379 18.99 -24.72 1.53
CA ASP A 379 19.49 -25.37 0.32
C ASP A 379 19.25 -26.88 0.27
N GLY A 380 18.66 -27.45 1.33
CA GLY A 380 18.43 -28.88 1.48
C GLY A 380 19.63 -29.68 1.98
N ARG A 381 20.77 -29.04 2.30
CA ARG A 381 21.91 -29.70 2.96
C ARG A 381 21.64 -29.86 4.46
N ASP A 382 22.21 -30.91 5.03
CA ASP A 382 22.19 -31.18 6.46
C ASP A 382 23.45 -30.59 7.10
N LEU A 383 23.28 -29.55 7.94
CA LEU A 383 24.35 -28.94 8.72
C LEU A 383 24.49 -29.67 10.05
N VAL A 384 25.66 -30.24 10.30
CA VAL A 384 25.99 -30.87 11.57
C VAL A 384 26.69 -29.86 12.46
N VAL A 385 26.00 -29.38 13.50
CA VAL A 385 26.55 -28.48 14.51
C VAL A 385 26.94 -29.32 15.71
N ARG A 386 28.23 -29.29 16.07
CA ARG A 386 28.78 -30.04 17.21
C ARG A 386 29.26 -29.08 18.28
N GLN A 387 28.80 -29.32 19.50
CA GLN A 387 29.28 -28.65 20.70
C GLN A 387 30.18 -29.60 21.50
N VAL A 388 31.32 -29.10 21.98
CA VAL A 388 32.27 -29.89 22.76
C VAL A 388 31.71 -30.09 24.19
N PRO A 389 31.79 -31.30 24.77
CA PRO A 389 31.43 -31.53 26.16
C PRO A 389 32.19 -30.62 27.12
N GLY A 390 31.51 -30.05 28.12
CA GLY A 390 32.10 -29.17 29.14
C GLY A 390 31.93 -27.67 28.87
N GLU A 391 31.54 -27.25 27.68
CA GLU A 391 31.08 -25.87 27.45
C GLU A 391 29.57 -25.77 27.68
N VAL A 392 29.18 -25.23 28.82
CA VAL A 392 27.77 -25.13 29.23
C VAL A 392 27.02 -24.11 28.39
N ILE A 393 25.93 -24.54 27.76
CA ILE A 393 24.97 -23.64 27.11
C ILE A 393 23.97 -23.16 28.16
N GLN A 394 23.82 -21.84 28.29
CA GLN A 394 22.82 -21.24 29.17
C GLN A 394 21.45 -21.12 28.47
N PRO A 395 20.32 -21.18 29.21
CA PRO A 395 19.01 -20.91 28.63
C PRO A 395 18.98 -19.52 27.99
N GLY A 396 18.52 -19.45 26.74
CA GLY A 396 18.46 -18.19 25.98
C GLY A 396 19.78 -17.77 25.33
N CYS A 397 20.86 -18.54 25.48
CA CYS A 397 22.13 -18.28 24.81
C CYS A 397 21.97 -18.34 23.28
N ILE A 398 22.66 -17.44 22.58
CA ILE A 398 22.68 -17.38 21.13
C ILE A 398 24.08 -17.73 20.65
N LYS A 399 24.22 -18.74 19.79
CA LYS A 399 25.47 -19.09 19.11
C LYS A 399 25.32 -18.92 17.60
N GLY A 400 26.38 -18.47 16.94
CA GLY A 400 26.41 -18.24 15.49
C GLY A 400 27.20 -19.30 14.74
N VAL A 401 26.65 -19.76 13.62
CA VAL A 401 27.36 -20.52 12.58
C VAL A 401 27.69 -19.55 11.44
N ALA A 402 28.99 -19.34 11.20
CA ALA A 402 29.46 -18.40 10.20
C ALA A 402 29.07 -18.85 8.78
N HIS A 403 28.72 -17.89 7.92
CA HIS A 403 28.45 -18.12 6.48
C HIS A 403 27.27 -19.04 6.14
N GLU A 404 26.42 -19.38 7.12
CA GLU A 404 25.21 -20.19 6.90
C GLU A 404 23.92 -19.35 6.97
N GLY A 405 24.00 -18.03 6.80
CA GLY A 405 22.86 -17.12 6.65
C GLY A 405 22.39 -16.97 5.20
N MET A 406 21.59 -15.94 4.92
CA MET A 406 21.09 -15.64 3.58
C MET A 406 22.21 -15.12 2.66
N PRO A 407 22.17 -15.41 1.34
CA PRO A 407 23.06 -14.79 0.37
C PRO A 407 22.83 -13.28 0.30
N ILE A 408 23.90 -12.53 0.08
CA ILE A 408 23.80 -11.08 -0.13
C ILE A 408 23.27 -10.83 -1.54
N TYR A 409 22.26 -9.96 -1.67
CA TYR A 409 21.70 -9.61 -2.98
C TYR A 409 22.78 -9.02 -3.89
N LYS A 410 22.84 -9.49 -5.14
CA LYS A 410 23.88 -9.23 -6.17
C LYS A 410 25.26 -9.87 -5.91
N ASN A 411 25.55 -10.30 -4.68
CA ASN A 411 26.79 -11.00 -4.33
C ASN A 411 26.47 -12.38 -3.73
N PRO A 412 26.02 -13.37 -4.51
CA PRO A 412 25.50 -14.63 -3.98
C PRO A 412 26.56 -15.54 -3.34
N PHE A 413 27.84 -15.23 -3.55
CA PHE A 413 28.97 -15.99 -2.98
C PHE A 413 29.21 -15.64 -1.51
N GLU A 414 28.82 -14.43 -1.10
CA GLU A 414 28.89 -14.01 0.30
C GLU A 414 27.53 -14.26 0.96
N LYS A 415 27.59 -14.89 2.14
CA LYS A 415 26.42 -15.23 2.94
C LYS A 415 26.56 -14.60 4.31
N GLY A 416 25.43 -14.23 4.91
CA GLY A 416 25.36 -13.86 6.32
C GLY A 416 25.56 -15.05 7.25
N ASN A 417 25.16 -14.91 8.50
CA ASN A 417 25.34 -15.91 9.55
C ASN A 417 24.01 -16.54 9.98
N LEU A 418 24.09 -17.75 10.54
CA LEU A 418 22.96 -18.42 11.19
C LEU A 418 23.13 -18.33 12.71
N TYR A 419 22.21 -17.68 13.40
CA TYR A 419 22.16 -17.61 14.85
C TYR A 419 21.11 -18.58 15.40
N ILE A 420 21.54 -19.41 16.34
CA ILE A 420 20.71 -20.41 17.00
C ILE A 420 20.52 -19.96 18.44
N LYS A 421 19.28 -19.67 18.81
CA LYS A 421 18.87 -19.41 20.20
C LYS A 421 18.50 -20.73 20.86
N PHE A 422 19.21 -21.10 21.92
CA PHE A 422 18.96 -22.34 22.64
C PHE A 422 18.00 -22.12 23.80
N SER A 423 16.88 -22.84 23.81
CA SER A 423 16.00 -22.96 24.98
C SER A 423 16.25 -24.29 25.66
N ILE A 424 16.41 -24.32 26.98
CA ILE A 424 16.68 -25.55 27.70
C ILE A 424 15.38 -26.10 28.27
N THR A 425 15.06 -27.33 27.91
CA THR A 425 13.96 -28.08 28.51
C THR A 425 14.49 -28.85 29.71
N PHE A 426 13.95 -28.51 30.88
CA PHE A 426 14.24 -29.23 32.12
C PHE A 426 13.46 -30.55 32.18
N PRO A 427 13.98 -31.57 32.87
CA PRO A 427 13.25 -32.81 33.08
C PRO A 427 11.99 -32.58 33.93
N GLU A 428 11.06 -33.53 33.87
CA GLU A 428 9.84 -33.50 34.68
C GLU A 428 10.15 -33.55 36.19
N ASN A 429 9.20 -33.08 37.01
CA ASN A 429 9.32 -33.17 38.46
C ASN A 429 9.46 -34.64 38.89
N GLN A 430 10.32 -34.91 39.88
CA GLN A 430 10.61 -36.26 40.38
C GLN A 430 11.30 -37.19 39.36
N PHE A 431 12.08 -36.64 38.42
CA PHE A 431 12.76 -37.43 37.38
C PHE A 431 13.76 -38.50 37.87
N THR A 432 14.22 -38.45 39.13
CA THR A 432 15.20 -39.41 39.69
C THR A 432 15.00 -39.72 41.17
N ASP A 433 15.55 -40.86 41.58
CA ASP A 433 15.64 -41.30 42.97
C ASP A 433 16.56 -40.42 43.84
N VAL A 434 16.30 -40.39 45.14
CA VAL A 434 17.05 -39.63 46.15
C VAL A 434 18.56 -39.93 46.15
N ASN A 435 18.95 -41.16 45.80
CA ASN A 435 20.37 -41.54 45.71
C ASN A 435 21.08 -40.86 44.53
N ASN A 436 20.41 -40.70 43.40
CA ASN A 436 20.97 -40.04 42.22
C ASN A 436 21.01 -38.51 42.39
N LEU A 437 20.07 -37.94 43.16
CA LEU A 437 20.11 -36.53 43.55
C LEU A 437 21.37 -36.19 44.38
N LYS A 438 21.78 -37.08 45.30
CA LYS A 438 23.03 -36.92 46.06
C LYS A 438 24.28 -36.99 45.18
N ILE A 439 24.23 -37.73 44.06
CA ILE A 439 25.32 -37.77 43.09
C ILE A 439 25.38 -36.46 42.29
N LEU A 440 24.22 -35.93 41.87
CA LEU A 440 24.13 -34.64 41.19
C LEU A 440 24.65 -33.49 42.06
N GLU A 441 24.36 -33.50 43.36
CA GLU A 441 24.86 -32.50 44.30
C GLU A 441 26.39 -32.48 44.43
N ARG A 442 27.06 -33.63 44.18
CA ARG A 442 28.53 -33.70 44.15
C ARG A 442 29.14 -33.17 42.86
N LEU A 443 28.38 -33.18 41.77
CA LEU A 443 28.84 -32.78 40.43
C LEU A 443 28.59 -31.30 40.13
N LEU A 444 27.60 -30.70 40.79
CA LEU A 444 27.25 -29.29 40.65
C LEU A 444 27.97 -28.41 41.69
N PRO A 445 28.01 -27.08 41.49
CA PRO A 445 28.59 -26.16 42.47
C PRO A 445 27.96 -26.32 43.86
N PRO A 446 28.74 -26.15 44.95
CA PRO A 446 28.23 -26.33 46.30
C PRO A 446 27.10 -25.34 46.58
N ARG A 447 26.10 -25.80 47.34
CA ARG A 447 24.99 -24.94 47.77
C ARG A 447 25.55 -23.75 48.57
N PRO A 448 25.07 -22.53 48.33
CA PRO A 448 25.41 -21.41 49.18
C PRO A 448 24.95 -21.70 50.60
N VAL A 449 25.78 -21.34 51.59
CA VAL A 449 25.42 -21.48 53.00
C VAL A 449 24.28 -20.52 53.29
N PHE A 450 23.13 -21.06 53.68
CA PHE A 450 22.01 -20.27 54.14
C PHE A 450 22.08 -20.15 55.66
N GLU A 451 22.36 -18.94 56.14
CA GLU A 451 22.27 -18.61 57.56
C GLU A 451 20.84 -18.15 57.85
N MET A 452 20.15 -18.85 58.75
CA MET A 452 18.82 -18.43 59.18
C MET A 452 18.92 -17.12 59.96
N PRO A 453 18.24 -16.05 59.51
CA PRO A 453 18.19 -14.82 60.31
C PRO A 453 17.46 -15.12 61.63
N THR A 454 18.07 -14.76 62.75
CA THR A 454 17.44 -14.81 64.07
C THR A 454 16.97 -13.42 64.47
N GLY A 455 15.65 -13.24 64.59
CA GLY A 455 15.00 -12.02 65.06
C GLY A 455 13.48 -12.16 65.10
N ASP A 456 12.80 -11.29 65.84
CA ASP A 456 11.35 -11.33 66.07
C ASP A 456 10.49 -11.06 64.82
N ASN A 457 11.11 -10.70 63.70
CA ASN A 457 10.46 -10.37 62.42
C ASN A 457 10.77 -11.40 61.31
N VAL A 458 11.03 -12.66 61.65
CA VAL A 458 11.33 -13.73 60.69
C VAL A 458 10.14 -14.68 60.62
N GLU A 459 9.46 -14.70 59.48
CA GLU A 459 8.36 -15.61 59.17
C GLU A 459 8.79 -16.58 58.06
N GLU A 460 8.51 -17.87 58.25
CA GLU A 460 8.69 -18.89 57.23
C GLU A 460 7.51 -18.86 56.26
N ALA A 461 7.79 -18.82 54.96
CA ALA A 461 6.77 -18.78 53.92
C ALA A 461 6.98 -19.91 52.91
N ASP A 462 5.91 -20.65 52.64
CA ASP A 462 5.90 -21.71 51.64
C ASP A 462 5.67 -21.14 50.24
N LEU A 463 6.50 -21.57 49.28
CA LEU A 463 6.30 -21.29 47.86
C LEU A 463 5.10 -22.09 47.34
N HIS A 464 4.15 -21.37 46.74
CA HIS A 464 3.01 -21.94 46.03
C HIS A 464 3.08 -21.54 44.55
N ASP A 465 2.47 -22.35 43.68
CA ASP A 465 2.38 -22.04 42.26
C ASP A 465 1.61 -20.74 42.03
N TYR A 466 2.08 -19.93 41.08
CA TYR A 466 1.42 -18.68 40.72
C TYR A 466 0.15 -18.96 39.91
N ASP A 467 -1.00 -18.72 40.52
CA ASP A 467 -2.30 -18.67 39.83
C ASP A 467 -2.80 -17.22 39.75
N PRO A 468 -2.81 -16.59 38.55
CA PRO A 468 -3.25 -15.21 38.37
C PRO A 468 -4.74 -14.98 38.69
N ASP A 469 -5.56 -16.02 38.75
CA ASP A 469 -7.00 -15.92 39.01
C ASP A 469 -7.37 -16.23 40.48
N ALA A 470 -6.52 -16.93 41.23
CA ALA A 470 -6.76 -17.30 42.63
C ALA A 470 -6.90 -16.10 43.59
N TYR A 471 -6.28 -14.96 43.28
CA TYR A 471 -6.25 -13.78 44.17
C TYR A 471 -7.15 -12.62 43.74
N ARG A 472 -7.89 -12.74 42.62
CA ARG A 472 -8.81 -11.68 42.14
C ARG A 472 -10.22 -11.76 42.73
N GLY A 473 -10.56 -12.83 43.47
CA GLY A 473 -11.91 -13.09 43.98
C GLY A 473 -12.23 -12.58 45.39
N ALA A 474 -11.25 -12.19 46.20
CA ALA A 474 -11.46 -11.92 47.64
C ALA A 474 -11.77 -10.45 47.99
N GLY A 475 -12.16 -9.62 47.00
CA GLY A 475 -12.34 -8.17 47.18
C GLY A 475 -13.78 -7.64 47.10
N SER A 476 -14.80 -8.48 46.87
CA SER A 476 -16.15 -8.00 46.56
C SER A 476 -17.28 -8.56 47.45
N SER A 477 -17.02 -8.76 48.75
CA SER A 477 -18.07 -9.12 49.73
C SER A 477 -17.91 -8.36 51.05
N ARG A 478 -17.77 -7.03 50.99
CA ARG A 478 -17.77 -6.20 52.21
C ARG A 478 -18.57 -4.90 52.07
N SER A 479 -19.72 -5.01 51.43
CA SER A 479 -20.85 -4.07 51.43
C SER A 479 -22.07 -4.99 51.31
N GLU A 480 -23.05 -5.10 52.21
CA GLU A 480 -23.61 -4.21 53.22
C GLU A 480 -24.16 -5.10 54.35
N ALA A 481 -23.80 -4.80 55.60
CA ALA A 481 -24.30 -5.49 56.78
C ALA A 481 -24.85 -4.48 57.79
N TYR A 482 -25.69 -3.56 57.32
CA TYR A 482 -26.56 -2.72 58.15
C TYR A 482 -27.73 -2.22 57.30
N ASP A 483 -28.81 -3.00 57.19
CA ASP A 483 -30.12 -2.41 57.48
C ASP A 483 -31.12 -3.48 57.89
N SER A 484 -31.89 -3.10 58.89
CA SER A 484 -32.67 -3.89 59.84
C SER A 484 -33.89 -4.60 59.26
N GLU A 485 -34.18 -5.76 59.84
CA GLU A 485 -35.48 -6.42 59.86
C GLU A 485 -36.55 -5.43 60.40
N ASP A 486 -37.63 -5.23 59.65
CA ASP A 486 -38.98 -5.69 60.01
C ASP A 486 -40.13 -4.80 59.52
N GLU A 487 -41.22 -5.51 59.21
CA GLU A 487 -42.62 -5.10 59.19
C GLU A 487 -43.22 -4.37 57.97
N ASP A 488 -44.11 -5.14 57.32
CA ASP A 488 -45.44 -4.70 56.92
C ASP A 488 -45.56 -3.50 55.97
N ARG A 489 -45.82 -3.79 54.69
CA ARG A 489 -47.16 -3.56 54.09
C ARG A 489 -47.17 -3.76 52.57
N CYS A 490 -48.08 -4.64 52.19
CA CYS A 490 -49.11 -4.42 51.17
C CYS A 490 -48.74 -4.02 49.72
N ARG A 491 -49.30 -4.86 48.85
CA ARG A 491 -50.00 -4.54 47.59
C ARG A 491 -49.13 -4.20 46.37
N GLY A 492 -48.95 -5.25 45.57
CA GLY A 492 -49.82 -5.41 44.40
C GLY A 492 -49.30 -4.82 43.09
N PRO A 493 -49.82 -5.33 41.96
CA PRO A 493 -49.04 -5.45 40.74
C PRO A 493 -49.31 -4.31 39.76
N GLY A 494 -48.30 -4.04 38.95
CA GLY A 494 -48.52 -4.00 37.51
C GLY A 494 -48.50 -2.63 36.83
N VAL A 495 -47.78 -2.68 35.72
CA VAL A 495 -48.04 -2.05 34.42
C VAL A 495 -47.55 -0.60 34.21
N GLN A 496 -46.46 -0.56 33.45
CA GLN A 496 -46.12 0.31 32.31
C GLN A 496 -46.81 1.68 32.21
N CYS A 497 -46.01 2.73 31.98
CA CYS A 497 -45.84 3.31 30.65
C CYS A 497 -44.93 4.55 30.65
N ALA A 498 -44.48 4.86 29.45
CA ALA A 498 -43.53 5.89 29.04
C ALA A 498 -43.83 7.33 29.49
N HIS A 499 -42.79 8.15 29.46
CA HIS A 499 -42.66 9.43 28.74
C HIS A 499 -41.42 10.15 29.31
N GLN A 500 -40.66 10.96 28.57
CA GLN A 500 -41.04 11.86 27.49
C GLN A 500 -39.80 12.18 26.63
#